data_AF-A0A940MFL0-F1
#
_entry.id   AF-A0A940MFL0-F1
#
_cell.length_a   1.000
_cell.length_b   1.000
_cell.length_c   1.000
_cell.angle_alpha   90.00
_cell.angle_beta   90.00
_cell.angle_gamma   90.00
#
_symmetry.space_group_name_H-M   'P 1'
#
loop_
_entity.id
_entity.type
_entity.pdbx_description
1 polymer ?
#
loop_
_entity_poly.entity_id
_entity_poly.type
_entity_poly.pdbx_seq_one_letter_code
_entity_poly.pdbx_strand_id
1 'polypeptide(L)'
;MTTTVTALPPDEQVRALAAFAADQLRQTTDKLKQRVPELAEEPLMDDGELILSIPATLGKAIGHYARLLLDALDCPAAGPVAARSIWRTMLNTCVVWRDDPALSADLHDALSCSQ
;
A
#
# COMPACT_ATOMS: atom_id res chain seq x y z
N MET A 1 2.67 18.42 -19.02
CA MET A 1 1.36 17.75 -19.19
C MET A 1 1.15 16.90 -17.97
N THR A 2 0.18 17.23 -17.13
CA THR A 2 -0.10 16.57 -15.85
C THR A 2 -0.98 15.35 -16.14
N THR A 3 -0.41 14.16 -16.17
CA THR A 3 -1.17 12.90 -16.29
C THR A 3 -1.88 12.66 -14.96
N THR A 4 -3.07 13.25 -14.85
CA THR A 4 -3.98 13.05 -13.72
C THR A 4 -4.39 11.57 -13.70
N VAL A 5 -4.51 10.96 -12.52
CA VAL A 5 -5.19 9.67 -12.35
C VAL A 5 -6.67 9.81 -12.73
N THR A 6 -6.97 9.83 -14.03
CA THR A 6 -8.33 10.01 -14.57
C THR A 6 -9.05 8.69 -14.77
N ALA A 7 -8.31 7.60 -15.01
CA ALA A 7 -8.86 6.26 -15.17
C ALA A 7 -8.99 5.52 -13.83
N LEU A 8 -10.08 4.77 -13.67
CA LEU A 8 -10.21 3.81 -12.58
C LEU A 8 -9.26 2.62 -12.83
N PRO A 9 -8.58 2.10 -11.80
CA PRO A 9 -7.71 0.95 -11.97
C PRO A 9 -8.54 -0.32 -12.22
N PRO A 10 -8.03 -1.30 -12.97
CA PRO A 10 -8.59 -2.64 -12.97
C PRO A 10 -8.33 -3.32 -11.62
N ASP A 11 -9.19 -4.27 -11.25
CA ASP A 11 -9.08 -5.08 -10.02
C ASP A 11 -7.70 -5.70 -9.82
N GLU A 12 -7.11 -6.21 -10.90
CA GLU A 12 -5.79 -6.83 -10.88
C GLU A 12 -4.71 -5.84 -10.43
N GLN A 13 -4.77 -4.58 -10.90
CA GLN A 13 -3.82 -3.55 -10.51
C GLN A 13 -3.98 -3.18 -9.02
N VAL A 14 -5.22 -3.13 -8.50
CA VAL A 14 -5.48 -2.90 -7.06
C VAL A 14 -4.90 -4.02 -6.22
N ARG A 15 -5.15 -5.28 -6.62
CA ARG A 15 -4.64 -6.47 -5.91
C ARG A 15 -3.11 -6.55 -6.00
N ALA A 16 -2.54 -6.25 -7.15
CA ALA A 16 -1.09 -6.25 -7.36
C ALA A 16 -0.40 -5.21 -6.48
N LEU A 17 -0.92 -3.98 -6.40
CA LEU A 17 -0.34 -2.95 -5.51
C LEU A 17 -0.43 -3.36 -4.04
N ALA A 18 -1.56 -3.92 -3.61
CA ALA A 18 -1.74 -4.38 -2.23
C ALA A 18 -0.78 -5.54 -1.89
N ALA A 19 -0.62 -6.49 -2.81
CA ALA A 19 0.29 -7.63 -2.63
C ALA A 19 1.76 -7.18 -2.59
N PHE A 20 2.15 -6.28 -3.50
CA PHE A 20 3.49 -5.69 -3.52
C PHE A 20 3.79 -4.95 -2.21
N ALA A 21 2.87 -4.09 -1.75
CA ALA A 21 3.01 -3.38 -0.49
C ALA A 21 3.14 -4.34 0.71
N ALA A 22 2.34 -5.41 0.74
CA ALA A 22 2.42 -6.42 1.79
C ALA A 22 3.79 -7.12 1.82
N ASP A 23 4.35 -7.45 0.65
CA ASP A 23 5.68 -8.05 0.58
C ASP A 23 6.78 -7.07 1.03
N GLN A 24 6.72 -5.80 0.60
CA GLN A 24 7.65 -4.76 1.05
C GLN A 24 7.62 -4.56 2.57
N LEU A 25 6.44 -4.56 3.17
CA LEU A 25 6.26 -4.44 4.61
C LEU A 25 6.80 -5.66 5.37
N ARG A 26 6.58 -6.86 4.83
CA ARG A 26 7.14 -8.10 5.37
C ARG A 26 8.67 -8.06 5.33
N GLN A 27 9.25 -7.75 4.17
CA GLN A 27 10.71 -7.62 4.03
C GLN A 27 11.29 -6.56 4.97
N THR A 28 10.60 -5.43 5.13
CA THR A 28 11.02 -4.37 6.06
C THR A 28 11.00 -4.86 7.50
N THR A 29 9.94 -5.56 7.90
CA THR A 29 9.81 -6.15 9.24
C THR A 29 10.89 -7.19 9.50
N ASP A 30 11.16 -8.07 8.53
CA ASP A 30 12.21 -9.09 8.63
C ASP A 30 13.60 -8.44 8.77
N LYS A 31 13.88 -7.38 7.99
CA LYS A 31 15.13 -6.60 8.11
C LYS A 31 15.25 -5.89 9.46
N LEU A 32 14.17 -5.34 9.99
CA LEU A 32 14.17 -4.71 11.32
C LEU A 32 14.54 -5.73 12.40
N LYS A 33 13.90 -6.90 12.38
CA LYS A 33 14.19 -8.01 13.31
C LYS A 33 15.62 -8.55 13.20
N GLN A 34 16.18 -8.57 11.98
CA GLN A 34 17.57 -8.98 11.78
C GLN A 34 18.57 -7.96 12.34
N ARG A 35 18.25 -6.67 12.29
CA ARG A 35 19.14 -5.59 12.74
C ARG A 35 19.00 -5.26 14.22
N VAL A 36 17.84 -5.54 14.79
CA VAL A 36 17.51 -5.34 16.20
C VAL A 36 16.92 -6.66 16.70
N PRO A 37 17.77 -7.62 17.13
CA PRO A 37 17.35 -8.94 17.57
C PRO A 37 16.32 -8.92 18.70
N GLU A 38 16.31 -7.86 19.51
CA GLU A 38 15.34 -7.60 20.59
C GLU A 38 13.90 -7.42 20.06
N LEU A 39 13.71 -7.21 18.75
CA LEU A 39 12.39 -7.19 18.10
C LEU A 39 11.94 -8.58 17.61
N ALA A 40 12.85 -9.57 17.60
CA ALA A 40 12.59 -10.93 17.12
C ALA A 40 12.17 -11.87 18.25
N GLU A 41 12.80 -11.73 19.40
CA GLU A 41 12.31 -12.25 20.68
C GLU A 41 11.13 -11.36 21.07
N GLU A 42 10.00 -11.93 21.54
CA GLU A 42 8.75 -11.21 21.84
C GLU A 42 9.02 -9.79 22.33
N PRO A 43 8.42 -8.72 21.76
CA PRO A 43 8.80 -7.35 22.10
C PRO A 43 8.49 -7.06 23.57
N LEU A 44 9.45 -7.36 24.44
CA LEU A 44 9.35 -7.27 25.90
C LEU A 44 9.39 -5.80 26.39
N MET A 45 9.60 -4.85 25.46
CA MET A 45 9.68 -3.42 25.71
C MET A 45 8.68 -2.67 24.82
N ASP A 46 7.97 -1.69 25.41
CA ASP A 46 6.96 -0.84 24.75
C ASP A 46 7.46 -0.24 23.42
N ASP A 47 8.74 0.12 23.34
CA ASP A 47 9.35 0.70 22.16
C ASP A 47 9.42 -0.30 20.98
N GLY A 48 9.63 -1.59 21.27
CA GLY A 48 9.68 -2.64 20.25
C GLY A 48 8.32 -2.91 19.63
N GLU A 49 7.26 -2.91 20.45
CA GLU A 49 5.88 -2.97 19.97
C GLU A 49 5.55 -1.75 19.11
N LEU A 50 5.96 -0.55 19.55
CA LEU A 50 5.72 0.68 18.80
C LEU A 50 6.39 0.66 17.42
N ILE A 51 7.66 0.22 17.33
CA ILE A 51 8.39 0.12 16.06
C ILE A 51 7.70 -0.85 15.10
N LEU A 52 7.31 -2.03 15.58
CA LEU A 52 6.63 -3.04 14.75
C LEU A 52 5.17 -2.66 14.43
N SER A 53 4.55 -1.78 15.23
CA SER A 53 3.19 -1.30 15.00
C SER A 53 3.08 -0.44 13.73
N ILE A 54 4.14 0.26 13.34
CA ILE A 54 4.16 1.14 12.16
C ILE A 54 3.93 0.34 10.86
N PRO A 55 4.79 -0.64 10.50
CA PRO A 55 4.58 -1.44 9.30
C PRO A 55 3.28 -2.25 9.37
N ALA A 56 2.89 -2.73 10.55
CA ALA A 56 1.62 -3.44 10.73
C ALA A 56 0.39 -2.54 10.46
N THR A 57 0.42 -1.31 10.94
CA THR A 57 -0.66 -0.32 10.73
C THR A 57 -0.72 0.09 9.26
N LEU A 58 0.43 0.31 8.63
CA LEU A 58 0.49 0.64 7.20
C LEU A 58 -0.08 -0.50 6.35
N GLY A 59 0.26 -1.75 6.67
CA GLY A 59 -0.29 -2.93 5.99
C GLY A 59 -1.81 -3.04 6.13
N LYS A 60 -2.35 -2.79 7.34
CA LYS A 60 -3.80 -2.74 7.57
C LYS A 60 -4.48 -1.63 6.75
N ALA A 61 -3.89 -0.44 6.71
CA ALA A 61 -4.43 0.68 5.96
C ALA A 61 -4.50 0.39 4.45
N ILE A 62 -3.41 -0.13 3.87
CA ILE A 62 -3.36 -0.48 2.44
C ILE A 62 -4.36 -1.60 2.13
N GLY A 63 -4.43 -2.64 2.96
CA GLY A 63 -5.41 -3.71 2.80
C GLY A 63 -6.85 -3.22 2.91
N HIS A 64 -7.11 -2.26 3.80
CA HIS A 64 -8.42 -1.62 3.93
C HIS A 64 -8.79 -0.80 2.69
N TYR A 65 -7.88 0.04 2.18
CA TYR A 65 -8.12 0.81 0.96
C TYR A 65 -8.32 -0.09 -0.26
N ALA A 66 -7.54 -1.17 -0.39
CA ALA A 66 -7.72 -2.14 -1.47
C ALA A 66 -9.11 -2.77 -1.43
N ARG A 67 -9.59 -3.17 -0.25
CA ARG A 67 -10.95 -3.72 -0.09
C ARG A 67 -12.02 -2.70 -0.45
N LEU A 68 -11.96 -1.49 0.14
CA LEU A 68 -12.91 -0.42 -0.15
C LEU A 68 -12.95 -0.05 -1.63
N LEU A 69 -11.79 -0.07 -2.30
CA LEU A 69 -11.70 0.24 -3.73
C LEU A 69 -12.35 -0.86 -4.56
N LEU A 70 -12.04 -2.13 -4.29
CA LEU A 70 -12.67 -3.26 -4.99
C LEU A 70 -14.19 -3.24 -4.79
N ASP A 71 -14.67 -3.03 -3.57
CA ASP A 71 -16.10 -2.90 -3.27
C ASP A 71 -16.74 -1.73 -4.05
N ALA A 72 -16.02 -0.61 -4.20
CA ALA A 72 -16.50 0.55 -4.96
C ALA A 72 -16.46 0.35 -6.49
N LEU A 73 -15.55 -0.47 -7.01
CA LEU A 73 -15.48 -0.84 -8.42
C LEU A 73 -16.62 -1.82 -8.78
N ASP A 74 -16.96 -2.73 -7.87
CA ASP A 74 -18.04 -3.70 -8.03
C ASP A 74 -19.45 -3.10 -7.81
N CYS A 75 -19.56 -1.95 -7.14
CA CYS A 75 -20.85 -1.34 -6.78
C CYS A 75 -21.21 -0.12 -7.65
N PRO A 76 -22.27 -0.19 -8.50
CA PRO A 76 -22.72 0.95 -9.30
C PRO A 76 -23.12 2.19 -8.49
N ALA A 77 -23.51 2.02 -7.23
CA ALA A 77 -23.97 3.10 -6.36
C ALA A 77 -22.83 3.92 -5.72
N ALA A 78 -21.62 3.37 -5.61
CA ALA A 78 -20.48 4.07 -5.00
C ALA A 78 -20.01 5.26 -5.86
N GLY A 79 -20.26 5.20 -7.18
CA GLY A 79 -19.92 6.24 -8.13
C GLY A 79 -18.41 6.35 -8.41
N PRO A 80 -18.02 6.76 -9.63
CA PRO A 80 -16.62 6.79 -10.07
C PRO A 80 -15.76 7.84 -9.32
N VAL A 81 -16.38 8.76 -8.59
CA VAL A 81 -15.66 9.77 -7.79
C VAL A 81 -15.11 9.15 -6.51
N ALA A 82 -15.90 8.33 -5.80
CA ALA A 82 -15.47 7.68 -4.57
C ALA A 82 -14.32 6.70 -4.85
N ALA A 83 -14.48 5.85 -5.86
CA ALA A 83 -13.45 4.89 -6.28
C ALA A 83 -12.14 5.60 -6.66
N ARG A 84 -12.19 6.71 -7.42
CA ARG A 84 -10.99 7.52 -7.72
C ARG A 84 -10.35 8.13 -6.47
N SER A 85 -11.15 8.61 -5.53
CA SER A 85 -10.63 9.16 -4.28
C SER A 85 -9.91 8.10 -3.45
N ILE A 86 -10.50 6.91 -3.32
CA ILE A 86 -9.88 5.77 -2.60
C ILE A 86 -8.59 5.36 -3.31
N TRP A 87 -8.61 5.24 -4.64
CA TRP A 87 -7.44 4.88 -5.42
C TRP A 87 -6.28 5.84 -5.24
N ARG A 88 -6.54 7.16 -5.32
CA ARG A 88 -5.52 8.18 -5.07
C ARG A 88 -4.94 8.10 -3.65
N THR A 89 -5.79 7.86 -2.65
CA THR A 89 -5.32 7.68 -1.26
C THR A 89 -4.41 6.45 -1.14
N MET A 90 -4.76 5.35 -1.79
CA MET A 90 -3.94 4.15 -1.82
C MET A 90 -2.59 4.40 -2.51
N LEU A 91 -2.58 5.05 -3.68
CA LEU A 91 -1.35 5.42 -4.38
C LEU A 91 -0.44 6.33 -3.54
N ASN A 92 -1.01 7.34 -2.89
CA ASN A 92 -0.25 8.23 -2.00
C ASN A 92 0.34 7.50 -0.79
N THR A 93 -0.36 6.49 -0.27
CA THR A 93 0.14 5.65 0.82
C THR A 93 1.33 4.79 0.35
N CYS A 94 1.31 4.35 -0.91
CA CYS A 94 2.33 3.49 -1.50
C CYS A 94 3.46 4.25 -2.23
N VAL A 95 3.41 5.59 -2.29
CA VAL A 95 4.30 6.42 -3.12
C VAL A 95 5.79 6.26 -2.77
N VAL A 96 6.09 5.85 -1.55
CA VAL A 96 7.45 5.59 -1.06
C VAL A 96 8.15 4.47 -1.85
N TRP A 97 7.40 3.58 -2.48
CA TRP A 97 7.95 2.47 -3.27
C TRP A 97 7.94 2.71 -4.78
N ARG A 98 7.68 3.95 -5.22
CA ARG A 98 7.61 4.30 -6.65
C ARG A 98 8.84 3.85 -7.43
N ASP A 99 10.02 4.07 -6.86
CA ASP A 99 11.31 3.78 -7.51
C ASP A 99 11.87 2.40 -7.12
N ASP A 100 11.06 1.52 -6.52
CA ASP A 100 11.49 0.18 -6.17
C ASP A 100 11.66 -0.69 -7.44
N PRO A 101 12.83 -1.33 -7.64
CA PRO A 101 13.11 -2.08 -8.85
C PRO A 101 12.26 -3.35 -9.02
N ALA A 102 11.62 -3.85 -7.95
CA ALA A 102 10.70 -4.98 -8.00
C ALA A 102 9.27 -4.57 -8.37
N LEU A 103 8.99 -3.27 -8.48
CA LEU A 103 7.69 -2.74 -8.88
C LEU A 103 7.46 -2.97 -10.38
N SER A 104 6.27 -3.44 -10.75
CA SER A 104 5.91 -3.59 -12.17
C SER A 104 5.74 -2.23 -12.85
N ALA A 105 5.97 -2.18 -14.17
CA ALA A 105 5.82 -0.95 -14.96
C ALA A 105 4.43 -0.31 -14.79
N ASP A 106 3.36 -1.11 -14.83
CA ASP A 106 1.98 -0.61 -14.66
C ASP A 106 1.74 0.04 -13.30
N LEU A 107 2.38 -0.46 -12.24
CA LEU A 107 2.27 0.12 -10.90
C LEU A 107 3.16 1.35 -10.74
N HIS A 108 4.36 1.33 -11.35
CA HIS A 108 5.24 2.49 -11.43
C HIS A 108 4.54 3.68 -12.08
N ASP A 109 3.87 3.44 -13.22
CA ASP A 109 3.14 4.47 -13.94
C ASP A 109 1.96 5.02 -13.12
N ALA A 110 1.22 4.14 -12.44
CA ALA A 110 0.14 4.54 -11.56
C ALA A 110 0.64 5.42 -10.38
N LEU A 111 1.74 5.03 -9.74
CA LEU A 111 2.34 5.81 -8.65
C LEU A 111 2.94 7.13 -9.14
N SER A 112 3.47 7.17 -10.36
CA SER A 112 4.02 8.39 -10.97
C SER A 112 2.94 9.42 -11.30
N CYS A 113 1.70 8.98 -11.51
CA CYS A 113 0.56 9.85 -11.78
C CYS A 113 -0.17 10.34 -10.52
N SER A 114 0.29 9.99 -9.32
CA SER A 114 -0.43 10.23 -8.04
C SER A 114 -0.49 11.69 -7.55
N GLN A 115 0.05 12.66 -8.29
CA GLN A 115 0.08 14.09 -7.91
C GLN A 115 -1.18 14.86 -8.30
#